data_AF-A0A8D8INU3-F1
#
_entry.id   AF-A0A8D8INU3-F1
#
_cell.length_a   1.000
_cell.length_b   1.000
_cell.length_c   1.000
_cell.angle_alpha   90.00
_cell.angle_beta   90.00
_cell.angle_gamma   90.00
#
_symmetry.space_group_name_H-M   'P 1'
#
loop_
_entity.id
_entity.type
_entity.pdbx_description
1 polymer ?
#
loop_
_entity_poly.entity_id
_entity_poly.type
_entity_poly.pdbx_seq_one_letter_code
_entity_poly.pdbx_strand_id
1 'polypeptide(L)'
;ANQNDLEEVEGCLLYQDRVVIPRVMQSGILKLLHANHAGIVKMKQLARRQVYWFGINKDIEKYVSTCDICGSMAVVPKVQTTSNWTPTTRPFSAFSRIHIDFFYFSRHTFLLIVDSHTKWLEVEWMKQGTDCAKVLKKLVAYFARFGLPDVLVSDNGPP
;
A
#
# COMPACT_ATOMS: atom_id res chain seq x y z
N ALA A 1 35.76 -7.86 -18.60
CA ALA A 1 35.51 -9.30 -18.77
C ALA A 1 36.85 -9.93 -19.07
N ASN A 2 37.32 -10.87 -18.25
CA ASN A 2 38.54 -11.60 -18.53
C ASN A 2 38.28 -12.53 -19.72
N GLN A 3 39.23 -12.67 -20.64
CA GLN A 3 39.09 -13.51 -21.84
C GLN A 3 38.81 -14.99 -21.53
N ASN A 4 39.06 -15.44 -20.29
CA ASN A 4 38.89 -16.83 -19.86
C ASN A 4 37.45 -17.22 -19.52
N ASP A 5 36.49 -16.28 -19.56
CA ASP A 5 35.09 -16.55 -19.18
C ASP A 5 34.16 -16.75 -20.40
N LEU A 6 34.73 -16.82 -21.61
CA LEU A 6 34.01 -16.95 -22.87
C LEU A 6 34.33 -18.28 -23.55
N GLU A 7 33.29 -19.02 -23.92
CA GLU A 7 33.40 -20.32 -24.56
C GLU A 7 32.50 -20.40 -25.80
N GLU A 8 32.93 -21.11 -26.84
CA GLU A 8 32.09 -21.40 -28.01
C GLU A 8 31.54 -22.82 -27.90
N VAL A 9 30.22 -22.97 -27.94
CA VAL A 9 29.53 -24.26 -27.89
C VAL A 9 28.49 -24.27 -29.00
N GLU A 10 28.60 -25.23 -29.92
CA GLU A 10 27.65 -25.42 -31.04
C GLU A 10 27.40 -24.13 -31.85
N GLY A 11 28.44 -23.33 -32.08
CA GLY A 11 28.36 -22.06 -32.82
C GLY A 11 27.73 -20.91 -32.03
N CYS A 12 27.48 -21.10 -30.72
CA CYS A 12 27.03 -20.05 -29.81
C CYS A 12 28.16 -19.62 -28.88
N LEU A 13 28.28 -18.31 -28.65
CA LEU A 13 29.18 -17.78 -27.65
C LEU A 13 28.48 -17.80 -26.28
N LEU A 14 29.14 -18.38 -25.28
CA LEU A 14 28.68 -18.43 -23.89
C LEU A 14 29.58 -17.54 -23.02
N TYR A 15 28.98 -16.88 -22.04
CA TYR A 15 29.67 -16.21 -20.94
C TYR A 15 29.30 -16.92 -19.64
N GLN A 16 30.25 -17.67 -19.08
CA GLN A 16 29.96 -18.71 -18.10
C GLN A 16 28.91 -19.67 -18.70
N ASP A 17 27.80 -19.93 -18.02
CA ASP A 17 26.74 -20.84 -18.50
C ASP A 17 25.61 -20.15 -19.29
N ARG A 18 25.86 -18.95 -19.86
CA ARG A 18 24.80 -18.13 -20.47
C ARG A 18 25.12 -17.76 -21.90
N VAL A 19 24.14 -17.91 -22.78
CA VAL A 19 24.28 -17.56 -24.20
C VAL A 19 24.42 -16.05 -24.35
N VAL A 20 25.50 -15.61 -24.99
CA VAL A 20 25.73 -14.21 -25.35
C VAL A 20 24.83 -13.85 -26.52
N ILE A 21 23.91 -12.92 -26.30
CA ILE A 21 22.89 -12.56 -27.31
C ILE A 21 23.40 -11.41 -28.20
N PRO A 22 23.48 -11.61 -29.53
CA PRO A 22 23.80 -10.54 -30.47
C PRO A 22 22.78 -9.40 -30.41
N ARG A 23 23.21 -8.16 -30.67
CA ARG A 23 22.35 -6.97 -30.60
C ARG A 23 21.03 -7.11 -31.38
N VAL A 24 21.09 -7.74 -32.54
CA VAL A 24 19.92 -7.96 -33.42
C VAL A 24 18.85 -8.86 -32.79
N MET A 25 19.20 -9.71 -31.82
CA MET A 25 18.27 -10.64 -31.15
C MET A 25 17.79 -10.15 -29.79
N GLN A 26 18.40 -9.12 -29.21
CA GLN A 26 18.10 -8.65 -27.85
C GLN A 26 16.64 -8.24 -27.66
N SER A 27 16.04 -7.58 -28.66
CA SER A 27 14.61 -7.20 -28.63
C SER A 27 13.69 -8.42 -28.58
N GLY A 28 13.99 -9.46 -29.37
CA GLY A 28 13.26 -10.72 -29.36
C GLY A 28 13.38 -11.44 -28.01
N ILE A 29 14.58 -11.46 -27.43
CA ILE A 29 14.80 -12.06 -26.11
C ILE A 29 14.08 -11.28 -25.00
N LEU A 30 14.07 -9.94 -25.04
CA LEU A 30 13.29 -9.14 -24.09
C LEU A 30 11.79 -9.45 -24.18
N LYS A 31 11.27 -9.61 -25.40
CA LYS A 31 9.88 -10.03 -25.63
C LYS A 31 9.59 -11.42 -25.04
N LEU A 32 10.49 -12.38 -25.21
CA LEU A 32 10.37 -13.72 -24.64
C LEU A 32 10.44 -13.71 -23.11
N LEU A 33 11.39 -12.98 -22.53
CA LEU A 33 11.53 -12.82 -21.09
C LEU A 33 10.28 -12.17 -20.47
N HIS A 34 9.64 -11.25 -21.18
CA HIS A 34 8.43 -10.56 -20.76
C HIS A 34 7.13 -11.34 -21.05
N ALA A 35 7.22 -12.59 -21.54
CA ALA A 35 6.05 -13.42 -21.77
C ALA A 35 5.15 -13.48 -20.52
N ASN A 36 3.84 -13.41 -20.72
CA ASN A 36 2.84 -13.33 -19.65
C ASN A 36 3.05 -12.15 -18.69
N HIS A 37 3.57 -11.02 -19.18
CA HIS A 37 3.85 -9.81 -18.39
C HIS A 37 4.71 -10.07 -17.15
N ALA A 38 5.73 -10.93 -17.32
CA ALA A 38 6.71 -11.14 -16.27
C ALA A 38 7.33 -9.81 -15.85
N GLY A 39 7.19 -9.46 -14.57
CA GLY A 39 7.73 -8.24 -14.01
C GLY A 39 9.27 -8.23 -13.99
N ILE A 40 9.83 -7.06 -13.69
CA ILE A 40 11.28 -6.78 -13.72
C ILE A 40 12.10 -7.84 -12.97
N VAL A 41 11.64 -8.24 -11.78
CA VAL A 41 12.35 -9.24 -10.94
C VAL A 41 12.44 -10.59 -11.65
N LYS A 42 11.31 -11.08 -12.19
CA LYS A 42 11.24 -12.38 -12.87
C LYS A 42 12.04 -12.38 -14.16
N MET A 43 11.95 -11.32 -14.96
CA MET A 43 12.77 -11.17 -16.17
C MET A 43 14.26 -11.21 -15.85
N LYS A 44 14.72 -10.50 -14.81
CA LYS A 44 16.13 -10.53 -14.39
C LYS A 44 16.56 -11.91 -13.89
N GLN A 45 15.68 -12.64 -13.19
CA GLN A 45 15.97 -14.01 -12.76
C GLN A 45 16.12 -14.96 -13.95
N LEU A 46 15.22 -14.91 -14.93
CA LEU A 46 15.30 -15.72 -16.15
C LEU A 46 16.55 -15.39 -16.97
N ALA A 47 16.82 -14.10 -17.16
CA ALA A 47 18.01 -13.61 -17.84
C ALA A 47 19.30 -14.16 -17.22
N ARG A 48 19.45 -14.05 -15.90
CA ARG A 48 20.63 -14.57 -15.17
C ARG A 48 20.85 -16.08 -15.30
N ARG A 49 19.83 -16.85 -15.73
CA ARG A 49 19.94 -18.30 -15.90
C ARG A 49 20.29 -18.73 -17.32
N GLN A 50 20.02 -17.92 -18.33
CA GLN A 50 20.02 -18.40 -19.72
C GLN A 50 20.80 -17.50 -20.69
N VAL A 51 20.80 -16.19 -20.47
CA VAL A 51 21.26 -15.23 -21.49
C VAL A 51 22.11 -14.11 -20.91
N TYR A 52 23.00 -13.57 -21.73
CA TYR A 52 23.87 -12.48 -21.35
C TYR A 52 24.05 -11.46 -22.47
N TRP A 53 24.04 -10.19 -22.11
CA TRP A 53 24.72 -9.13 -22.85
C TRP A 53 25.01 -7.98 -21.88
N PHE A 54 25.96 -7.13 -22.24
CA PHE A 54 26.28 -5.96 -21.44
C PHE A 54 25.09 -5.01 -21.39
N GLY A 55 24.61 -4.69 -20.18
CA GLY A 55 23.50 -3.76 -19.98
C GLY A 55 22.11 -4.40 -19.89
N ILE A 56 21.98 -5.73 -19.97
CA ILE A 56 20.69 -6.47 -19.94
C ILE A 56 19.71 -6.02 -18.84
N ASN A 57 20.20 -5.72 -17.63
CA ASN A 57 19.33 -5.26 -16.55
C ASN A 57 18.65 -3.93 -16.85
N LYS A 58 19.38 -2.98 -17.46
CA LYS A 58 18.84 -1.68 -17.86
C LYS A 58 17.83 -1.84 -18.99
N ASP A 59 18.11 -2.73 -19.93
CA ASP A 59 17.18 -2.99 -21.04
C ASP A 59 15.89 -3.66 -20.56
N ILE A 60 15.97 -4.57 -19.57
CA ILE A 60 14.80 -5.16 -18.91
C ILE A 60 13.96 -4.08 -18.22
N GLU A 61 14.59 -3.20 -17.43
CA GLU A 61 13.90 -2.11 -16.74
C GLU A 61 13.18 -1.19 -17.73
N LYS A 62 13.88 -0.78 -18.79
CA LYS A 62 13.31 0.04 -19.86
C LYS A 62 12.14 -0.67 -20.54
N TYR A 63 12.31 -1.94 -20.92
CA TYR A 63 11.28 -2.71 -21.61
C TYR A 63 10.00 -2.84 -20.79
N VAL A 64 10.11 -3.14 -19.49
CA VAL A 64 8.93 -3.23 -18.60
C VAL A 64 8.30 -1.85 -18.39
N SER A 65 9.10 -0.78 -18.28
CA SER A 65 8.57 0.58 -18.12
C SER A 65 7.76 1.07 -19.32
N THR A 66 8.02 0.51 -20.51
CA THR A 66 7.28 0.82 -21.74
C THR A 66 6.09 -0.12 -22.00
N CYS A 67 5.80 -1.05 -21.10
CA CYS A 67 4.68 -1.97 -21.25
C CYS A 67 3.39 -1.37 -20.67
N ASP A 68 2.41 -1.09 -21.55
CA ASP A 68 1.12 -0.50 -21.15
C ASP A 68 0.36 -1.34 -20.12
N ILE A 69 0.36 -2.67 -20.31
CA ILE A 69 -0.36 -3.61 -19.43
C ILE A 69 0.28 -3.63 -18.03
N CYS A 70 1.62 -3.64 -17.95
CA CYS A 70 2.30 -3.52 -16.67
C CYS A 70 2.09 -2.15 -16.03
N GLY A 71 2.07 -1.08 -16.83
CA GLY A 71 1.78 0.28 -16.36
C GLY A 71 0.37 0.41 -15.78
N SER A 72 -0.65 -0.14 -16.44
CA SER A 72 -2.03 -0.07 -15.97
C SER A 72 -2.30 -0.92 -14.72
N MET A 73 -1.53 -2.00 -14.51
CA MET A 73 -1.63 -2.86 -13.33
C MET A 73 -0.68 -2.46 -12.20
N ALA A 74 0.20 -1.48 -12.42
CA ALA A 74 1.13 -1.04 -11.40
C ALA A 74 0.37 -0.43 -10.21
N VAL A 75 0.47 -1.07 -9.04
CA VAL A 75 0.01 -0.47 -7.79
C VAL A 75 0.99 0.63 -7.44
N VAL A 76 0.68 1.86 -7.83
CA VAL A 76 1.41 3.03 -7.35
C VAL A 76 1.18 3.09 -5.84
N PRO A 77 2.22 2.95 -5.00
CA PRO A 77 2.06 3.22 -3.59
C PRO A 77 1.59 4.65 -3.48
N LYS A 78 0.35 4.87 -2.99
CA LYS A 78 -0.07 6.21 -2.62
C LYS A 78 1.00 6.71 -1.67
N VAL A 79 1.67 7.80 -2.04
CA VAL A 79 2.54 8.53 -1.11
C VAL A 79 1.70 8.69 0.14
N GLN A 80 2.09 8.01 1.21
CA GLN A 80 1.44 8.18 2.50
C GLN A 80 1.81 9.59 2.92
N THR A 81 0.98 10.57 2.57
CA THR A 81 0.96 11.85 3.25
C THR A 81 0.79 11.49 4.72
N THR A 82 1.78 11.81 5.54
CA THR A 82 1.66 11.78 6.99
C THR A 82 0.34 12.46 7.32
N SER A 83 -0.58 11.75 7.98
CA SER A 83 -1.94 12.24 8.22
C SER A 83 -1.89 13.63 8.87
N ASN A 84 -2.33 14.65 8.14
CA ASN A 84 -2.50 16.01 8.64
C ASN A 84 -3.75 16.06 9.53
N TRP A 85 -3.71 15.38 10.67
CA TRP A 85 -4.78 15.50 11.66
C TRP A 85 -4.91 16.96 12.06
N THR A 86 -6.15 17.47 12.07
CA THR A 86 -6.45 18.82 12.55
C THR A 86 -5.82 19.01 13.93
N PRO A 87 -4.90 19.98 14.11
CA PRO A 87 -4.26 20.22 15.40
C PRO A 87 -5.30 20.45 16.49
N THR A 88 -5.10 19.86 17.66
CA THR A 88 -5.88 20.20 18.86
C THR A 88 -5.27 21.45 19.50
N THR A 89 -6.10 22.27 20.16
CA THR A 89 -5.63 23.46 20.90
C THR A 89 -4.70 23.05 22.05
N ARG A 90 -4.94 21.85 22.59
CA ARG A 90 -4.08 21.18 23.57
C ARG A 90 -3.52 19.90 22.96
N PRO A 91 -2.32 19.93 22.36
CA PRO A 91 -1.68 18.72 21.84
C PRO A 91 -1.36 17.78 23.00
N PHE A 92 -1.56 16.47 22.79
CA PHE A 92 -1.31 15.42 23.79
C PHE A 92 -2.09 15.57 25.10
N SER A 93 -3.26 16.21 25.06
CA SER A 93 -4.14 16.29 26.22
C SER A 93 -5.27 15.26 26.13
N ALA A 94 -5.60 14.67 27.27
CA ALA A 94 -6.76 13.79 27.40
C ALA A 94 -8.04 14.51 26.94
N PHE A 95 -8.91 13.75 26.29
CA PHE A 95 -10.24 14.17 25.82
C PHE A 95 -10.25 15.33 24.80
N SER A 96 -9.09 15.77 24.31
CA SER A 96 -9.01 16.88 23.35
C SER A 96 -9.35 16.44 21.92
N ARG A 97 -9.11 15.18 21.58
CA ARG A 97 -9.63 14.57 20.36
C ARG A 97 -10.26 13.23 20.67
N ILE A 98 -11.54 13.11 20.38
CA ILE A 98 -12.30 11.87 20.52
C ILE A 98 -12.66 11.31 19.14
N HIS A 99 -12.66 9.98 19.05
CA HIS A 99 -13.15 9.25 17.89
C HIS A 99 -14.42 8.53 18.30
N ILE A 100 -15.46 8.64 17.48
CA ILE A 100 -16.73 7.96 17.71
C ILE A 100 -17.01 6.99 16.57
N ASP A 101 -17.59 5.85 16.90
CA ASP A 101 -17.97 4.83 15.93
C ASP A 101 -19.13 3.98 16.48
N PHE A 102 -19.84 3.29 15.59
CA PHE A 102 -20.84 2.32 15.98
C PHE A 102 -20.30 0.90 15.90
N PHE A 103 -20.55 0.14 16.96
CA PHE A 103 -20.26 -1.28 17.03
C PHE A 103 -21.54 -2.07 17.20
N TYR A 104 -21.73 -3.10 16.36
CA TYR A 104 -22.87 -4.01 16.45
C TYR A 104 -22.43 -5.36 17.01
N PHE A 105 -23.07 -5.78 18.11
CA PHE A 105 -22.80 -7.05 18.75
C PHE A 105 -24.05 -7.61 19.43
N SER A 106 -24.29 -8.91 19.28
CA SER A 106 -25.40 -9.61 19.93
C SER A 106 -26.77 -8.92 19.77
N ARG A 107 -27.09 -8.48 18.54
CA ARG A 107 -28.34 -7.75 18.21
C ARG A 107 -28.50 -6.39 18.89
N HIS A 108 -27.40 -5.81 19.34
CA HIS A 108 -27.37 -4.51 19.97
C HIS A 108 -26.34 -3.61 19.28
N THR A 109 -26.68 -2.34 19.18
CA THR A 109 -25.79 -1.31 18.66
C THR A 109 -25.24 -0.50 19.82
N PHE A 110 -23.95 -0.23 19.78
CA PHE A 110 -23.23 0.53 20.79
C PHE A 110 -22.52 1.70 20.12
N LEU A 111 -22.59 2.88 20.75
CA LEU A 111 -21.75 4.01 20.42
C LEU A 111 -20.45 3.86 21.21
N LEU A 112 -19.34 3.74 20.50
CA LEU A 112 -18.00 3.78 21.07
C LEU A 112 -17.49 5.22 21.04
N ILE A 113 -16.90 5.67 22.14
CA ILE A 113 -16.22 6.96 22.23
C ILE A 113 -14.81 6.69 22.76
N VAL A 114 -13.80 6.96 21.93
CA VAL A 114 -12.40 6.69 22.23
C VAL A 114 -11.61 7.98 22.28
N ASP A 115 -10.95 8.23 23.41
CA ASP A 115 -9.96 9.31 23.48
C ASP A 115 -8.68 8.93 22.72
N SER A 116 -8.29 9.78 21.78
CA SER A 116 -7.14 9.51 20.91
C SER A 116 -5.81 9.51 21.66
N HIS A 117 -5.70 10.23 22.79
CA HIS A 117 -4.46 10.36 23.55
C HIS A 117 -4.30 9.23 24.57
N THR A 118 -5.22 9.13 25.53
CA THR A 118 -5.17 8.18 26.64
C THR A 118 -5.62 6.77 26.28
N LYS A 119 -6.30 6.61 25.14
CA LYS A 119 -6.99 5.38 24.71
C LYS A 119 -8.14 4.97 25.64
N TRP A 120 -8.66 5.90 26.45
CA TRP A 120 -9.87 5.69 27.24
C TRP A 120 -11.05 5.35 26.31
N LEU A 121 -11.79 4.29 26.65
CA LEU A 121 -12.96 3.82 25.90
C LEU A 121 -14.22 3.99 26.76
N GLU A 122 -15.20 4.71 26.22
CA GLU A 122 -16.57 4.73 26.72
C GLU A 122 -17.49 3.97 25.75
N VAL A 123 -18.41 3.17 26.29
CA VAL A 123 -19.34 2.36 25.50
C VAL A 123 -20.77 2.67 25.93
N GLU A 124 -21.58 3.15 24.99
CA GLU A 124 -22.96 3.55 25.24
C GLU A 124 -23.93 2.68 24.45
N TRP A 125 -24.85 2.00 25.14
CA TRP A 125 -25.84 1.16 24.48
C TRP A 125 -26.95 2.00 23.81
N MET A 126 -27.12 1.84 22.50
CA MET A 126 -28.07 2.56 21.64
C MET A 126 -29.38 1.78 21.48
N LYS A 127 -30.14 1.64 22.58
CA LYS A 127 -31.39 0.84 22.63
C LYS A 127 -32.45 1.21 21.60
N GLN A 128 -32.54 2.49 21.26
CA GLN A 128 -33.67 3.04 20.51
C GLN A 128 -33.28 3.44 19.08
N GLY A 129 -32.07 3.09 18.60
CA GLY A 129 -31.56 3.48 17.28
C GLY A 129 -30.37 4.44 17.34
N THR A 130 -29.86 4.81 16.17
CA THR A 130 -28.61 5.56 15.97
C THR A 130 -28.80 6.96 15.39
N ASP A 131 -30.02 7.49 15.44
CA ASP A 131 -30.34 8.84 14.97
C ASP A 131 -29.56 9.92 15.74
N CYS A 132 -29.32 11.05 15.07
CA CYS A 132 -28.51 12.14 15.58
C CYS A 132 -28.96 12.63 16.97
N ALA A 133 -30.27 12.70 17.23
CA ALA A 133 -30.79 13.17 18.52
C ALA A 133 -30.40 12.24 19.68
N LYS A 134 -30.42 10.93 19.46
CA LYS A 134 -30.00 9.93 20.46
C LYS A 134 -28.51 9.93 20.68
N VAL A 135 -27.72 10.04 19.61
CA VAL A 135 -26.26 10.18 19.69
C VAL A 135 -25.88 11.45 20.46
N LEU A 136 -26.51 12.58 20.14
CA LEU A 136 -26.27 13.85 20.81
C LEU A 136 -26.55 13.76 22.32
N LYS A 137 -27.64 13.08 22.71
CA LYS A 137 -27.95 12.86 24.13
C LYS A 137 -26.82 12.11 24.87
N LYS A 138 -26.22 11.10 24.23
CA LYS A 138 -25.08 10.36 24.79
C LYS A 138 -23.82 11.21 24.85
N LEU A 139 -23.53 11.97 23.80
CA LEU A 139 -22.38 12.87 23.74
C LEU A 139 -22.46 13.99 24.78
N VAL A 140 -23.64 14.62 24.97
CA VAL A 140 -23.82 15.66 26.00
C VAL A 140 -23.55 15.10 27.40
N ALA A 141 -24.02 13.88 27.70
CA ALA A 141 -23.73 13.23 28.97
C ALA A 141 -22.24 12.92 29.15
N TYR A 142 -21.56 12.51 28.07
CA TYR A 142 -20.11 12.30 28.05
C TYR A 142 -19.35 13.61 28.27
N PHE A 143 -19.71 14.70 27.57
CA PHE A 143 -19.08 16.01 27.70
C PHE A 143 -19.28 16.63 29.08
N ALA A 144 -20.42 16.35 29.73
CA ALA A 144 -20.65 16.78 31.11
C ALA A 144 -19.66 16.14 32.12
N ARG A 145 -19.09 14.97 31.79
CA ARG A 145 -18.12 14.26 32.64
C ARG A 145 -16.67 14.63 32.34
N PHE A 146 -16.32 14.77 31.05
CA PHE A 146 -14.93 14.88 30.61
C PHE A 146 -14.58 16.26 30.02
N GLY A 147 -15.58 17.12 29.85
CA GLY A 147 -15.44 18.39 29.15
C GLY A 147 -15.68 18.27 27.64
N LEU A 148 -15.69 19.41 26.95
CA LEU A 148 -15.82 19.46 25.50
C LEU A 148 -14.48 19.12 24.82
N PRO A 149 -14.49 18.27 23.78
CA PRO A 149 -13.31 18.02 22.98
C PRO A 149 -13.04 19.19 22.03
N ASP A 150 -11.79 19.33 21.60
CA ASP A 150 -11.42 20.27 20.53
C ASP A 150 -11.84 19.72 19.16
N VAL A 151 -11.74 18.39 18.98
CA VAL A 151 -12.05 17.69 17.74
C VAL A 151 -12.84 16.41 18.04
N LEU A 152 -13.98 16.26 17.38
CA LEU A 152 -14.72 15.01 17.30
C LEU A 152 -14.54 14.43 15.89
N VAL A 153 -14.09 13.17 15.82
CA VAL A 153 -13.90 12.44 14.56
C VAL A 153 -14.91 11.32 14.49
N SER A 154 -15.70 11.27 13.41
CA SER A 154 -16.58 10.15 13.08
C SER A 154 -16.25 9.64 11.68
N ASP A 155 -16.82 8.50 11.31
CA ASP A 155 -16.95 8.14 9.91
C ASP A 155 -18.06 8.97 9.22
N ASN A 156 -18.25 8.75 7.92
CA ASN A 156 -19.38 9.30 7.16
C ASN A 156 -20.55 8.30 7.14
N GLY A 157 -20.88 7.72 8.30
CA GLY A 157 -22.03 6.85 8.45
C GLY A 157 -23.34 7.52 7.98
N PRO A 158 -24.33 6.73 7.56
CA PRO A 158 -25.58 7.27 7.05
C PRO A 158 -26.34 8.13 8.10
N PRO A 159 -27.05 9.19 7.66
CA PRO A 159 -27.86 10.05 8.54
C PRO A 159 -29.06 9.34 9.17
#